data_AF-T0VGL2-F1
#
_entry.id   AF-T0VGL2-F1
#
_cell.length_a   1.000
_cell.length_b   1.000
_cell.length_c   1.000
_cell.angle_alpha   90.00
_cell.angle_beta   90.00
_cell.angle_gamma   90.00
#
_symmetry.space_group_name_H-M   'P 1'
#
loop_
_entity.id
_entity.type
_entity.pdbx_description
1 polymer ?
#
loop_
_entity_poly.entity_id
_entity_poly.type
_entity_poly.pdbx_seq_one_letter_code
_entity_poly.pdbx_strand_id
1 'polypeptide(L)'
;MATGLNQQLWASADILRGKMDASEYKNYLLGLIFYKYLSDAQLREVYEQENGKTDTFPERSTQYAGFMEWYEEDKDDLIENIQPKQGYFIQPDQLFYSYRIKADNYEFNL
;
A
#
# COMPACT_ATOMS: atom_id res chain seq x y z
N MET A 1 -24.11 8.51 -8.09
CA MET A 1 -23.68 7.23 -8.69
C MET A 1 -22.28 6.91 -8.19
N ALA A 2 -22.16 6.04 -7.17
CA ALA A 2 -20.88 5.60 -6.62
C ALA A 2 -20.49 4.25 -7.24
N THR A 3 -20.43 4.19 -8.57
CA THR A 3 -20.58 2.94 -9.34
C THR A 3 -19.27 2.17 -9.53
N GLY A 4 -18.11 2.80 -9.67
CA GLY A 4 -16.85 2.07 -9.94
C GLY A 4 -16.23 1.38 -8.72
N LEU A 5 -15.91 2.16 -7.69
CA LEU A 5 -15.19 1.65 -6.51
C LEU A 5 -16.03 0.65 -5.70
N ASN A 6 -17.32 0.95 -5.47
CA ASN A 6 -18.19 0.01 -4.76
C ASN A 6 -18.37 -1.29 -5.52
N GLN A 7 -18.51 -1.27 -6.85
CA GLN A 7 -18.63 -2.50 -7.64
C GLN A 7 -17.35 -3.34 -7.59
N GLN A 8 -16.17 -2.71 -7.66
CA GLN A 8 -14.89 -3.43 -7.54
C GLN A 8 -14.70 -4.04 -6.15
N LEU A 9 -15.08 -3.31 -5.10
CA LEU A 9 -15.09 -3.83 -3.73
C LEU A 9 -16.07 -4.99 -3.57
N TRP A 10 -17.28 -4.87 -4.12
CA TRP A 10 -18.29 -5.93 -4.12
C TRP A 10 -17.85 -7.18 -4.90
N ALA A 11 -17.21 -7.01 -6.06
CA ALA A 11 -16.72 -8.13 -6.86
C ALA A 11 -15.56 -8.87 -6.14
N SER A 12 -14.66 -8.12 -5.50
CA SER A 12 -13.59 -8.70 -4.67
C SER A 12 -14.15 -9.45 -3.45
N ALA A 13 -15.25 -8.97 -2.90
CA ALA A 13 -15.95 -9.62 -1.78
C ALA A 13 -16.63 -10.92 -2.18
N ASP A 14 -17.22 -11.00 -3.37
CA ASP A 14 -17.96 -12.19 -3.80
C ASP A 14 -17.04 -13.41 -4.01
N ILE A 15 -15.77 -13.18 -4.40
CA ILE A 15 -14.73 -14.23 -4.48
C ILE A 15 -14.44 -14.85 -3.10
N LEU A 16 -14.57 -14.08 -2.02
CA LEU A 16 -14.18 -14.48 -0.66
C LEU A 16 -15.36 -15.02 0.17
N ARG A 17 -16.58 -14.61 -0.16
CA ARG A 17 -17.84 -14.95 0.55
C ARG A 17 -18.20 -16.44 0.50
N GLY A 18 -17.59 -17.22 -0.40
CA GLY A 18 -17.80 -18.67 -0.51
C GLY A 18 -16.97 -19.52 0.46
N LYS A 19 -15.99 -18.94 1.17
CA LYS A 19 -15.04 -19.68 2.04
C LYS A 19 -15.02 -19.25 3.51
N MET A 20 -15.75 -18.21 3.90
CA MET A 20 -15.70 -17.65 5.26
C MET A 20 -16.99 -16.89 5.60
N ASP A 21 -17.33 -16.79 6.90
CA ASP A 21 -18.50 -16.04 7.34
C ASP A 21 -18.35 -14.54 7.01
N ALA A 22 -19.46 -13.90 6.63
CA ALA A 22 -19.46 -12.50 6.17
C ALA A 22 -18.97 -11.52 7.26
N SER A 23 -19.17 -11.86 8.54
CA SER A 23 -18.72 -11.03 9.67
C SER A 23 -17.20 -11.06 9.85
N GLU A 24 -16.57 -12.22 9.64
CA GLU A 24 -15.12 -12.39 9.64
C GLU A 24 -14.49 -11.72 8.42
N TYR A 25 -15.07 -11.92 7.23
CA TYR A 25 -14.59 -11.33 5.98
C TYR A 25 -14.46 -9.81 6.04
N LYS A 26 -15.46 -9.14 6.63
CA LYS A 26 -15.47 -7.68 6.78
C LYS A 26 -14.24 -7.17 7.54
N ASN A 27 -13.83 -7.88 8.60
CA ASN A 27 -12.69 -7.49 9.42
C ASN A 27 -11.37 -7.61 8.64
N TYR A 28 -11.18 -8.71 7.90
CA TYR A 28 -9.99 -8.89 7.07
C TYR A 28 -9.93 -7.91 5.91
N LEU A 29 -11.06 -7.68 5.23
CA LEU A 29 -11.13 -6.72 4.12
C LEU A 29 -10.79 -5.30 4.59
N LEU A 30 -11.39 -4.86 5.70
CA LEU A 30 -11.17 -3.52 6.22
C LEU A 30 -9.70 -3.35 6.66
N GLY A 31 -9.12 -4.36 7.31
CA GLY A 31 -7.70 -4.38 7.66
C GLY A 31 -6.79 -4.27 6.43
N LEU A 32 -7.09 -5.03 5.37
CA LEU A 32 -6.29 -5.01 4.14
C LEU A 32 -6.39 -3.67 3.39
N ILE A 33 -7.60 -3.09 3.30
CA ILE A 33 -7.79 -1.77 2.68
C ILE A 33 -7.05 -0.69 3.47
N PHE A 34 -7.14 -0.74 4.80
CA PHE A 34 -6.41 0.17 5.67
C PHE A 34 -4.90 0.03 5.49
N TYR A 35 -4.40 -1.21 5.47
CA TYR A 35 -2.98 -1.49 5.23
C TYR A 35 -2.50 -0.98 3.87
N LYS A 36 -3.26 -1.24 2.82
CA LYS A 36 -2.99 -0.70 1.48
C LYS A 36 -2.95 0.83 1.50
N TYR A 37 -3.87 1.47 2.20
CA TYR A 37 -3.91 2.92 2.32
C TYR A 37 -2.66 3.47 2.99
N LEU A 38 -2.22 2.90 4.12
CA LEU A 38 -1.01 3.33 4.82
C LEU A 38 0.24 3.15 3.95
N SER A 39 0.35 1.99 3.29
CA SER A 39 1.45 1.69 2.38
C SER A 39 1.51 2.64 1.18
N ASP A 40 0.37 2.92 0.55
CA ASP A 40 0.28 3.87 -0.56
C ASP A 40 0.56 5.32 -0.07
N ALA A 41 0.18 5.68 1.15
CA ALA A 41 0.44 7.01 1.71
C ALA A 41 1.93 7.24 1.98
N GLN A 42 2.68 6.23 2.43
CA GLN A 42 4.13 6.33 2.60
C GLN A 42 4.83 6.60 1.26
N LEU A 43 4.49 5.83 0.23
CA LEU A 43 5.07 6.01 -1.11
C LEU A 43 4.75 7.39 -1.71
N ARG A 44 3.54 7.90 -1.47
CA ARG A 44 3.15 9.25 -1.91
C ARG A 44 3.90 10.35 -1.17
N GLU A 45 4.09 10.22 0.14
CA GLU A 45 4.83 11.21 0.93
C GLU A 45 6.27 11.34 0.44
N VAL A 46 6.95 10.23 0.14
CA VAL A 46 8.31 10.28 -0.41
C VAL A 46 8.33 10.96 -1.77
N TYR A 47 7.39 10.60 -2.64
CA TYR A 47 7.27 11.23 -3.95
C TYR A 47 7.01 12.74 -3.86
N GLU A 48 6.14 13.18 -2.95
CA GLU A 48 5.83 14.61 -2.73
C GLU A 48 7.00 15.38 -2.08
N GLN A 49 7.85 14.73 -1.30
CA GLN A 49 9.05 15.38 -0.76
C GLN A 49 10.07 15.70 -1.85
N GLU A 50 10.22 14.81 -2.84
CA GLU A 50 11.11 15.02 -3.97
C GLU A 50 10.51 15.99 -5.02
N ASN A 51 9.22 15.84 -5.33
CA ASN A 51 8.59 16.49 -6.50
C ASN A 51 7.66 17.66 -6.13
N GLY A 52 7.41 17.87 -4.84
CA GLY A 52 6.39 18.79 -4.34
C GLY A 52 4.99 18.19 -4.31
N LYS A 53 4.06 18.88 -3.63
CA LYS A 53 2.65 18.45 -3.52
C LYS A 53 1.98 18.40 -4.89
N THR A 54 1.34 17.28 -5.20
CA THR A 54 0.69 17.05 -6.49
C THR A 54 -0.53 16.15 -6.35
N ASP A 55 -1.53 16.37 -7.19
CA ASP A 55 -2.71 15.51 -7.27
C ASP A 55 -2.51 14.34 -8.26
N THR A 56 -1.44 14.39 -9.05
CA THR A 56 -1.11 13.38 -10.06
C THR A 56 0.14 12.62 -9.66
N PHE A 57 -0.03 11.33 -9.37
CA PHE A 57 1.05 10.42 -9.01
C PHE A 57 1.38 9.52 -10.21
N PRO A 58 2.65 9.16 -10.41
CA PRO A 58 3.03 8.17 -11.42
C PRO A 58 2.56 6.77 -11.00
N GLU A 59 2.92 5.75 -11.77
CA GLU A 59 2.61 4.36 -11.40
C GLU A 59 3.22 3.98 -10.04
N ARG A 60 2.66 2.96 -9.38
CA ARG A 60 3.15 2.49 -8.08
C ARG A 60 4.55 1.89 -8.16
N SER A 61 4.91 1.29 -9.29
CA SER A 61 6.27 0.82 -9.59
C SER A 61 7.28 1.96 -9.55
N THR A 62 6.98 3.10 -10.19
CA THR A 62 7.84 4.29 -10.20
C THR A 62 7.96 4.91 -8.82
N GLN A 63 6.85 5.04 -8.08
CA GLN A 63 6.89 5.53 -6.69
C GLN A 63 7.74 4.63 -5.79
N TYR A 64 7.61 3.31 -5.94
CA TYR A 64 8.39 2.35 -5.17
C TYR A 64 9.89 2.44 -5.52
N ALA A 65 10.23 2.62 -6.79
CA ALA A 65 11.63 2.79 -7.21
C ALA A 65 12.27 4.04 -6.58
N GLY A 66 11.62 5.21 -6.66
CA GLY A 66 12.14 6.43 -6.01
C GLY A 66 12.24 6.29 -4.49
N PHE A 67 11.29 5.60 -3.85
CA PHE A 67 11.39 5.26 -2.43
C PHE A 67 12.59 4.36 -2.12
N MET A 68 12.88 3.37 -2.96
CA MET A 68 14.04 2.49 -2.78
C MET A 68 15.36 3.24 -2.96
N GLU A 69 15.44 4.18 -3.91
CA GLU A 69 16.64 5.01 -4.10
C GLU A 69 16.97 5.78 -2.82
N TRP A 70 15.98 6.44 -2.20
CA TRP A 70 16.18 7.14 -0.93
C TRP A 70 16.50 6.17 0.23
N TYR A 71 15.83 5.01 0.25
CA TYR A 71 16.06 4.00 1.29
C TYR A 71 17.46 3.38 1.22
N GLU A 72 18.01 3.21 0.02
CA GLU A 72 19.35 2.68 -0.22
C GLU A 72 20.44 3.74 0.00
N GLU A 73 20.14 5.02 -0.24
CA GLU A 73 21.04 6.14 0.02
C GLU A 73 21.21 6.40 1.52
N ASP A 74 20.11 6.66 2.23
CA ASP A 74 20.12 6.88 3.67
C ASP A 74 18.80 6.43 4.32
N LYS A 75 18.82 5.18 4.79
CA LYS A 75 17.70 4.57 5.49
C LYS A 75 17.29 5.36 6.74
N ASP A 76 18.25 5.84 7.51
CA ASP A 76 17.98 6.42 8.83
C ASP A 76 17.34 7.80 8.65
N ASP A 77 17.85 8.61 7.71
CA ASP A 77 17.23 9.89 7.33
C ASP A 77 15.80 9.70 6.80
N LEU A 78 15.57 8.69 5.94
CA LEU A 78 14.23 8.40 5.44
C LEU A 78 13.24 8.07 6.56
N ILE A 79 13.67 7.26 7.54
CA ILE A 79 12.84 6.89 8.69
C ILE A 79 12.57 8.11 9.56
N GLU A 80 13.58 8.93 9.86
CA GLU A 80 13.44 10.16 10.64
C GLU A 80 12.54 11.19 9.96
N ASN A 81 12.48 11.21 8.63
CA ASN A 81 11.61 12.09 7.87
C ASN A 81 10.15 11.61 7.81
N ILE A 82 9.91 10.31 7.69
CA ILE A 82 8.56 9.74 7.53
C ILE A 82 7.89 9.47 8.88
N GLN A 83 8.60 8.85 9.81
CA GLN A 83 8.01 8.32 11.05
C GLN A 83 7.35 9.41 11.92
N PRO A 84 7.92 10.62 12.10
CA PRO A 84 7.28 11.68 12.86
C PRO A 84 6.03 12.27 12.18
N LYS A 85 5.97 12.26 10.84
CA LYS A 85 4.84 12.81 10.08
C LYS A 85 3.65 11.86 10.04
N GLN A 86 3.92 10.58 9.80
CA GLN A 86 2.88 9.57 9.60
C GLN A 86 2.59 8.76 10.87
N GLY A 87 3.51 8.77 11.85
CA GLY A 87 3.42 7.96 13.07
C GLY A 87 3.81 6.49 12.86
N TYR A 88 4.22 6.11 11.66
CA TYR A 88 4.63 4.75 11.29
C TYR A 88 5.69 4.79 10.19
N PHE A 89 6.38 3.68 10.02
CA PHE A 89 7.23 3.40 8.86
C PHE A 89 7.09 1.92 8.50
N ILE A 90 6.66 1.62 7.28
CA ILE A 90 6.53 0.27 6.74
C ILE A 90 7.81 -0.05 5.98
N GLN A 91 8.45 -1.18 6.31
CA GLN A 91 9.67 -1.61 5.63
C GLN A 91 9.41 -1.88 4.14
N PRO A 92 10.40 -1.66 3.25
CA PRO A 92 10.19 -1.80 1.81
C PRO A 92 9.62 -3.16 1.39
N ASP A 93 10.11 -4.25 1.99
CA ASP A 93 9.71 -5.63 1.71
C ASP A 93 8.31 -5.99 2.24
N GLN A 94 7.76 -5.13 3.11
CA GLN A 94 6.45 -5.27 3.74
C GLN A 94 5.40 -4.35 3.10
N LEU A 95 5.77 -3.37 2.27
CA LEU A 95 4.80 -2.52 1.58
C LEU A 95 3.79 -3.36 0.78
N PHE A 96 2.55 -2.88 0.69
CA PHE A 96 1.48 -3.56 -0.05
C PHE A 96 1.88 -3.83 -1.51
N TYR A 97 2.63 -2.91 -2.13
CA TYR A 97 3.20 -3.11 -3.46
C TYR A 97 4.10 -4.37 -3.51
N SER A 98 5.03 -4.51 -2.57
CA SER A 98 5.96 -5.65 -2.47
C SER A 98 5.23 -6.96 -2.23
N TYR A 99 4.23 -6.97 -1.35
CA TYR A 99 3.37 -8.15 -1.15
C TYR A 99 2.55 -8.50 -2.38
N ARG A 100 2.05 -7.51 -3.12
CA ARG A 100 1.34 -7.75 -4.39
C ARG A 100 2.26 -8.42 -5.42
N ILE A 101 3.49 -7.95 -5.56
CA ILE A 101 4.48 -8.55 -6.46
C ILE A 101 4.80 -9.99 -6.05
N LYS A 102 5.05 -10.25 -4.76
CA LYS A 102 5.26 -11.61 -4.24
C LYS A 102 4.06 -12.51 -4.49
N ALA A 103 2.83 -12.00 -4.34
CA ALA A 103 1.61 -12.75 -4.61
C ALA A 103 1.46 -13.09 -6.10
N ASP A 104 1.73 -12.14 -7.00
CA ASP A 104 1.72 -12.38 -8.45
C ASP A 104 2.74 -13.44 -8.87
N ASN A 105 3.88 -13.52 -8.17
CA ASN A 105 4.95 -14.48 -8.42
C ASN A 105 4.79 -15.83 -7.68
N TYR A 106 3.71 -16.03 -6.91
CA TYR A 106 3.53 -17.21 -6.04
C TYR A 106 4.61 -17.40 -4.96
N GLU A 107 5.25 -16.31 -4.54
CA GLU A 107 6.33 -16.29 -3.53
C GLU A 107 5.84 -15.77 -2.16
N PHE A 108 4.54 -15.53 -2.03
CA PHE A 108 3.94 -15.04 -0.80
C PHE A 108 3.85 -16.16 0.26
N ASN A 109 4.87 -16.22 1.11
CA ASN A 109 4.92 -17.12 2.27
C ASN A 109 4.58 -16.34 3.54
N LEU A 110 3.56 -16.79 4.28
CA LEU A 110 3.14 -16.25 5.58
C LEU A 110 4.03 -16.75 6.72
#